data_AF-A0A9Q4NSJ4-F1
#
_entry.id   AF-A0A9Q4NSJ4-F1
#
_cell.length_a   1.000
_cell.length_b   1.000
_cell.length_c   1.000
_cell.angle_alpha   90.00
_cell.angle_beta   90.00
_cell.angle_gamma   90.00
#
_symmetry.space_group_name_H-M   'P 1'
#
loop_
_entity.id
_entity.type
_entity.pdbx_description
1 polymer ?
#
loop_
_entity_poly.entity_id
_entity_poly.type
_entity_poly.pdbx_seq_one_letter_code
_entity_poly.pdbx_strand_id
1 'polypeptide(L)'
;MLDNKDDKLEFSFNAKGMNAILNGLAEAEFVKVMHLNTAKEMWDKLINSYEGNEKVKDAKLQTYRLKFEQLKMNEDETISKHFLRVEELVNAMKGLGENIEEPFLVQNILRSLLDQFNSKVSAIEELSDLKTLSIDQILGTLTTYEMRINKDKSSTREASFKVDKNIDSELDDIEAKFVRRLKKGSGKYQGKLPFKCFNYGKIGHFASKCPHQKKD
;
A
#
# COMPACT_ATOMS: atom_id res chain seq x y z
N MET A 1 40.87 -18.20 19.06
CA MET A 1 40.21 -18.48 20.34
C MET A 1 39.38 -17.25 20.66
N LEU A 2 38.05 -17.39 20.78
CA LEU A 2 37.15 -16.27 21.13
C LEU A 2 37.10 -16.19 22.67
N ASP A 3 37.88 -15.28 23.25
CA ASP A 3 38.10 -15.17 24.70
C ASP A 3 37.12 -14.21 25.41
N ASN A 4 36.08 -13.72 24.73
CA ASN A 4 34.99 -12.97 25.37
C ASN A 4 33.64 -13.72 25.25
N LYS A 5 32.83 -13.70 26.31
CA LYS A 5 31.47 -14.29 26.31
C LYS A 5 30.57 -13.60 25.27
N ASP A 6 30.80 -12.32 25.02
CA ASP A 6 30.05 -11.52 24.05
C ASP A 6 30.32 -11.98 22.61
N ASP A 7 31.57 -12.27 22.25
CA ASP A 7 31.93 -12.77 20.92
C ASP A 7 31.28 -14.13 20.59
N LYS A 8 31.19 -15.01 21.59
CA LYS A 8 30.49 -16.31 21.44
C LYS A 8 28.99 -16.13 21.24
N LEU A 9 28.40 -15.14 21.91
CA LEU A 9 26.99 -14.84 21.80
C LEU A 9 26.66 -14.23 20.43
N GLU A 10 27.49 -13.30 19.95
CA GLU A 10 27.36 -12.68 18.64
C GLU A 10 27.51 -13.70 17.50
N PHE A 11 28.50 -14.60 17.59
CA PHE A 11 28.64 -15.71 16.65
C PHE A 11 27.40 -16.62 16.63
N SER A 12 26.84 -16.93 17.80
CA SER A 12 25.62 -17.76 17.93
C SER A 12 24.41 -17.08 17.28
N PHE A 13 24.22 -15.78 17.49
CA PHE A 13 23.13 -15.04 16.85
C PHE A 13 23.31 -14.93 15.34
N ASN A 14 24.54 -14.67 14.86
CA ASN A 14 24.86 -14.66 13.44
C ASN A 14 24.52 -16.02 12.79
N ALA A 15 24.96 -17.13 13.39
CA ALA A 15 24.67 -18.47 12.88
C ALA A 15 23.16 -18.79 12.85
N LYS A 16 22.40 -18.35 13.88
CA LYS A 16 20.93 -18.48 13.89
C LYS A 16 20.28 -17.64 12.78
N GLY A 17 20.74 -16.41 12.59
CA GLY A 17 20.25 -15.52 11.54
C GLY A 17 20.49 -16.08 10.14
N MET A 18 21.71 -16.58 9.88
CA MET A 18 22.06 -17.23 8.61
C MET A 18 21.14 -18.43 8.35
N ASN A 19 20.97 -19.33 9.34
CA ASN A 19 20.08 -20.47 9.20
C ASN A 19 18.63 -20.07 8.94
N ALA A 20 18.12 -19.03 9.60
CA ALA A 20 16.76 -18.54 9.38
C ALA A 20 16.57 -18.03 7.95
N ILE A 21 17.53 -17.23 7.45
CA ILE A 21 17.51 -16.73 6.07
C ILE A 21 17.55 -17.90 5.08
N LEU A 22 18.56 -18.76 5.19
CA LEU A 22 18.79 -19.85 4.23
C LEU A 22 17.62 -20.83 4.14
N ASN A 23 16.98 -21.18 5.26
CA ASN A 23 15.81 -22.08 5.27
C ASN A 23 14.54 -21.44 4.67
N GLY A 24 14.48 -20.11 4.59
CA GLY A 24 13.36 -19.39 4.00
C GLY A 24 13.48 -19.17 2.49
N LEU A 25 14.64 -19.44 1.90
CA LEU A 25 14.92 -19.18 0.49
C LEU A 25 14.58 -20.38 -0.40
N ALA A 26 14.07 -20.09 -1.59
CA ALA A 26 14.03 -21.08 -2.67
C ALA A 26 15.46 -21.36 -3.18
N GLU A 27 15.66 -22.52 -3.81
CA GLU A 27 16.97 -22.99 -4.28
C GLU A 27 17.69 -21.97 -5.17
N ALA A 28 16.97 -21.30 -6.07
CA ALA A 28 17.51 -20.27 -6.94
C ALA A 28 18.08 -19.04 -6.21
N GLU A 29 17.57 -18.74 -5.02
CA GLU A 29 18.00 -17.60 -4.20
C GLU A 29 19.04 -17.98 -3.17
N PHE A 30 18.96 -19.22 -2.67
CA PHE A 30 19.94 -19.80 -1.75
C PHE A 30 21.36 -19.74 -2.33
N VAL A 31 21.55 -20.14 -3.59
CA VAL A 31 22.86 -20.15 -4.26
C VAL A 31 23.49 -18.76 -4.31
N LYS A 32 22.69 -17.69 -4.33
CA LYS A 32 23.18 -16.31 -4.40
C LYS A 32 23.78 -15.80 -3.10
N VAL A 33 23.46 -16.42 -1.96
CA VAL A 33 23.83 -15.91 -0.62
C VAL A 33 24.58 -16.91 0.25
N MET A 34 24.55 -18.21 -0.07
CA MET A 34 25.16 -19.26 0.76
C MET A 34 26.67 -19.13 1.02
N HIS A 35 27.38 -18.38 0.16
CA HIS A 35 28.82 -18.15 0.26
C HIS A 35 29.20 -16.98 1.19
N LEU A 36 28.23 -16.26 1.72
CA LEU A 36 28.44 -15.11 2.61
C LEU A 36 28.60 -15.58 4.06
N ASN A 37 29.38 -14.85 4.86
CA ASN A 37 29.82 -15.34 6.19
C ASN A 37 28.95 -14.80 7.34
N THR A 38 28.14 -13.79 7.07
CA THR A 38 27.27 -13.19 8.07
C THR A 38 25.81 -13.13 7.60
N ALA A 39 24.89 -13.23 8.55
CA ALA A 39 23.46 -13.05 8.30
C ALA A 39 23.18 -11.66 7.72
N LYS A 40 23.94 -10.65 8.15
CA LYS A 40 23.86 -9.28 7.65
C LYS A 40 24.23 -9.20 6.17
N GLU A 41 25.37 -9.77 5.77
CA GLU A 41 25.78 -9.80 4.36
C GLU A 41 24.75 -10.52 3.48
N MET A 42 24.22 -11.66 3.95
CA MET A 42 23.15 -12.38 3.24
C MET A 42 21.90 -11.52 3.05
N TRP A 43 21.45 -10.88 4.13
CA TRP A 43 20.29 -10.00 4.11
C TRP A 43 20.49 -8.79 3.20
N ASP A 44 21.64 -8.11 3.32
CA ASP A 44 22.00 -6.96 2.49
C ASP A 44 22.08 -7.36 1.00
N LYS A 45 22.61 -8.55 0.68
CA LYS A 45 22.65 -9.07 -0.70
C LYS A 45 21.25 -9.32 -1.25
N LEU A 46 20.33 -9.86 -0.45
CA LEU A 46 18.93 -10.07 -0.85
C LEU A 46 18.24 -8.72 -1.10
N ILE A 47 18.35 -7.78 -0.16
CA ILE A 47 17.80 -6.41 -0.31
C ILE A 47 18.32 -5.79 -1.61
N ASN A 48 19.64 -5.80 -1.83
CA ASN A 48 20.25 -5.23 -3.01
C ASN A 48 19.79 -5.90 -4.32
N SER A 49 19.49 -7.20 -4.28
CA SER A 49 19.06 -7.97 -5.46
C SER A 49 17.60 -7.72 -5.83
N TYR A 50 16.73 -7.42 -4.85
CA TYR A 50 15.29 -7.27 -5.06
C TYR A 50 14.79 -5.83 -5.04
N GLU A 51 15.23 -5.04 -4.05
CA GLU A 51 14.83 -3.64 -3.94
C GLU A 51 15.76 -2.73 -4.77
N GLY A 52 17.00 -3.19 -4.99
CA GLY A 52 18.10 -2.42 -5.54
C GLY A 52 18.99 -1.86 -4.43
N ASN A 53 20.22 -1.47 -4.77
CA ASN A 53 21.07 -0.72 -3.85
C ASN A 53 20.50 0.67 -3.57
N GLU A 54 21.07 1.36 -2.58
CA GLU A 54 20.63 2.70 -2.15
C GLU A 54 20.50 3.68 -3.34
N LYS A 55 21.47 3.69 -4.27
CA LYS A 55 21.42 4.51 -5.48
C LYS A 55 20.21 4.21 -6.38
N VAL A 56 19.84 2.94 -6.52
CA VAL A 56 18.64 2.53 -7.29
C VAL A 56 17.37 2.96 -6.55
N LYS A 57 17.33 2.87 -5.22
CA LYS A 57 16.21 3.37 -4.42
C LYS A 57 16.05 4.87 -4.59
N ASP A 58 17.14 5.63 -4.50
CA ASP A 58 17.14 7.08 -4.71
C ASP A 58 16.65 7.46 -6.11
N ALA A 59 17.15 6.80 -7.16
CA ALA A 59 16.72 7.04 -8.53
C ALA A 59 15.22 6.75 -8.74
N LYS A 60 14.71 5.66 -8.15
CA LYS A 60 13.27 5.35 -8.16
C LYS A 60 12.48 6.42 -7.40
N LEU A 61 12.96 6.86 -6.25
CA LEU A 61 12.31 7.89 -5.44
C LEU A 61 12.20 9.21 -6.21
N GLN A 62 13.29 9.65 -6.85
CA GLN A 62 13.29 10.85 -7.70
C GLN A 62 12.31 10.73 -8.87
N THR A 63 12.18 9.53 -9.45
CA THR A 63 11.19 9.27 -10.51
C THR A 63 9.76 9.43 -9.99
N TYR A 64 9.45 8.95 -8.79
CA TYR A 64 8.13 9.10 -8.18
C TYR A 64 7.82 10.54 -7.77
N ARG A 65 8.80 11.26 -7.21
CA ARG A 65 8.67 12.70 -6.91
C ARG A 65 8.32 13.50 -8.15
N LEU A 66 9.04 13.28 -9.25
CA LEU A 66 8.76 13.95 -10.52
C LEU A 66 7.34 13.64 -11.02
N LYS A 67 6.93 12.36 -10.97
CA LYS A 67 5.55 11.97 -11.34
C LYS A 67 4.49 12.59 -10.46
N PHE A 68 4.78 12.78 -9.16
CA PHE A 68 3.88 13.38 -8.20
C PHE A 68 3.74 14.90 -8.40
N GLU A 69 4.85 15.59 -8.67
CA GLU A 69 4.86 17.03 -8.98
C GLU A 69 4.18 17.35 -10.32
N GLN A 70 4.36 16.46 -11.31
CA GLN A 70 3.74 16.57 -12.63
C GLN A 70 2.32 16.00 -12.68
N LEU A 71 1.80 15.48 -11.56
CA LEU A 71 0.50 14.85 -11.53
C LEU A 71 -0.59 15.86 -11.88
N LYS A 72 -1.37 15.51 -12.90
CA LYS A 72 -2.56 16.24 -13.33
C LYS A 72 -3.70 15.27 -13.54
N MET A 73 -4.88 15.71 -13.15
CA MET A 73 -6.14 15.02 -13.40
C MET A 73 -6.45 15.08 -14.90
N ASN A 74 -6.86 13.94 -15.48
CA ASN A 74 -7.25 13.87 -16.90
C ASN A 74 -8.72 14.31 -17.08
N GLU A 75 -9.09 14.76 -18.28
CA GLU A 75 -10.44 15.27 -18.59
C GLU A 75 -11.57 14.24 -18.37
N ASP A 76 -11.29 12.97 -18.61
CA ASP A 76 -12.20 11.82 -18.50
C ASP A 76 -12.08 11.05 -17.17
N GLU A 77 -11.20 11.53 -16.29
CA GLU A 77 -10.95 10.94 -15.00
C GLU A 77 -11.92 11.47 -13.94
N THR A 78 -12.39 10.59 -13.05
CA THR A 78 -13.21 11.00 -11.90
C THR A 78 -12.33 11.41 -10.73
N ILE A 79 -12.85 12.20 -9.80
CA ILE A 79 -12.14 12.57 -8.57
C ILE A 79 -11.64 11.33 -7.84
N SER A 80 -12.45 10.28 -7.70
CA SER A 80 -12.03 9.04 -7.03
C SER A 80 -10.86 8.34 -7.73
N LYS A 81 -10.87 8.29 -9.08
CA LYS A 81 -9.76 7.70 -9.86
C LYS A 81 -8.47 8.50 -9.70
N HIS A 82 -8.58 9.83 -9.70
CA HIS A 82 -7.43 10.72 -9.49
C HIS A 82 -6.82 10.52 -8.09
N PHE A 83 -7.66 10.44 -7.05
CA PHE A 83 -7.19 10.16 -5.68
C PHE A 83 -6.49 8.80 -5.56
N LEU A 84 -6.99 7.76 -6.23
CA LEU A 84 -6.31 6.46 -6.24
C LEU A 84 -4.90 6.55 -6.82
N ARG A 85 -4.69 7.31 -7.91
CA ARG A 85 -3.35 7.54 -8.47
C ARG A 85 -2.44 8.32 -7.53
N VAL A 86 -2.99 9.32 -6.83
CA VAL A 86 -2.26 10.04 -5.78
C VAL A 86 -1.80 9.06 -4.71
N GLU A 87 -2.69 8.23 -4.17
CA GLU A 87 -2.36 7.23 -3.15
C GLU A 87 -1.33 6.20 -3.63
N GLU A 88 -1.44 5.72 -4.87
CA GLU A 88 -0.46 4.80 -5.46
C GLU A 88 0.95 5.40 -5.48
N LEU A 89 1.09 6.66 -5.89
CA LEU A 89 2.38 7.38 -5.89
C LEU A 89 2.89 7.61 -4.47
N VAL A 90 2.03 8.04 -3.56
CA VAL A 90 2.38 8.29 -2.15
C VAL A 90 2.84 6.99 -1.47
N ASN A 91 2.15 5.89 -1.71
CA ASN A 91 2.51 4.58 -1.16
C ASN A 91 3.83 4.08 -1.75
N ALA A 92 4.09 4.32 -3.05
CA ALA A 92 5.36 3.97 -3.66
C ALA A 92 6.54 4.76 -3.04
N MET A 93 6.36 6.05 -2.79
CA MET A 93 7.36 6.90 -2.12
C MET A 93 7.57 6.49 -0.65
N LYS A 94 6.49 6.26 0.10
CA LYS A 94 6.54 5.75 1.49
C LYS A 94 7.24 4.39 1.58
N GLY A 95 6.99 3.50 0.61
CA GLY A 95 7.65 2.20 0.52
C GLY A 95 9.17 2.28 0.30
N LEU A 96 9.67 3.42 -0.18
CA LEU A 96 11.10 3.71 -0.34
C LEU A 96 11.68 4.53 0.83
N GLY A 97 10.89 4.78 1.88
CA GLY A 97 11.33 5.47 3.10
C GLY A 97 11.05 6.98 3.12
N GLU A 98 10.33 7.53 2.15
CA GLU A 98 9.95 8.94 2.16
C GLU A 98 8.75 9.21 3.06
N ASN A 99 8.88 10.21 3.93
CA ASN A 99 7.77 10.71 4.73
C ASN A 99 7.12 11.88 4.00
N ILE A 100 5.81 11.79 3.76
CA ILE A 100 5.05 12.83 3.08
C ILE A 100 3.98 13.36 4.03
N GLU A 101 4.06 14.65 4.32
CA GLU A 101 3.14 15.33 5.21
C GLU A 101 1.76 15.52 4.56
N GLU A 102 0.70 15.35 5.33
CA GLU A 102 -0.68 15.47 4.85
C GLU A 102 -1.00 16.84 4.23
N PRO A 103 -0.58 17.98 4.82
CA PRO A 103 -0.80 19.30 4.21
C PRO A 103 -0.18 19.44 2.82
N PHE A 104 0.98 18.83 2.61
CA PHE A 104 1.65 18.83 1.31
C PHE A 104 0.85 18.02 0.27
N LEU A 105 0.29 16.88 0.68
CA LEU A 105 -0.60 16.07 -0.17
C LEU A 105 -1.86 16.84 -0.56
N VAL A 106 -2.51 17.51 0.41
CA VAL A 106 -3.72 18.31 0.17
C VAL A 106 -3.44 19.40 -0.85
N GLN A 107 -2.35 20.15 -0.69
CA GLN A 107 -1.97 21.21 -1.64
C GLN A 107 -1.67 20.65 -3.04
N ASN A 108 -0.99 19.51 -3.13
CA ASN A 108 -0.69 18.89 -4.42
C ASN A 108 -1.96 18.40 -5.12
N ILE A 109 -2.87 17.77 -4.38
CA ILE A 109 -4.18 17.35 -4.89
C ILE A 109 -4.91 18.55 -5.46
N LEU A 110 -5.10 19.62 -4.70
CA LEU A 110 -5.83 20.81 -5.15
C LEU A 110 -5.20 21.43 -6.42
N ARG A 111 -3.88 21.51 -6.50
CA ARG A 111 -3.14 22.03 -7.68
C ARG A 111 -3.21 21.10 -8.90
N SER A 112 -3.46 19.82 -8.68
CA SER A 112 -3.49 18.81 -9.74
C SER A 112 -4.85 18.66 -10.43
N LEU A 113 -5.91 19.25 -9.88
CA LEU A 113 -7.26 19.18 -10.44
C LEU A 113 -7.41 19.96 -11.76
N LEU A 114 -8.44 19.61 -12.52
CA LEU A 114 -8.84 20.32 -13.74
C LEU A 114 -9.45 21.70 -13.43
N ASP A 115 -9.42 22.59 -14.42
CA ASP A 115 -9.91 23.97 -14.28
C ASP A 115 -11.39 24.08 -13.90
N GLN A 116 -12.21 23.09 -14.26
CA GLN A 116 -13.62 23.03 -13.85
C GLN A 116 -13.80 22.96 -12.32
N PHE A 117 -12.78 22.56 -11.57
CA PHE A 117 -12.77 22.54 -10.11
C PHE A 117 -12.25 23.84 -9.49
N ASN A 118 -11.69 24.79 -10.26
CA ASN A 118 -11.03 25.99 -9.72
C ASN A 118 -11.94 26.80 -8.79
N SER A 119 -13.22 26.97 -9.12
CA SER A 119 -14.16 27.70 -8.25
C SER A 119 -14.35 27.04 -6.88
N LYS A 120 -14.30 25.69 -6.82
CA LYS A 120 -14.39 24.95 -5.57
C LYS A 120 -13.06 24.96 -4.82
N VAL A 121 -11.93 24.90 -5.53
CA VAL A 121 -10.58 25.01 -4.96
C VAL A 121 -10.41 26.36 -4.28
N SER A 122 -10.72 27.48 -4.94
CA SER A 122 -10.62 28.82 -4.33
C SER A 122 -11.47 28.95 -3.08
N ALA A 123 -12.69 28.41 -3.09
CA ALA A 123 -13.54 28.41 -1.89
C ALA A 123 -12.95 27.60 -0.73
N ILE A 124 -12.26 26.48 -1.00
CA ILE A 124 -11.56 25.70 0.04
C ILE A 124 -10.38 26.50 0.58
N GLU A 125 -9.58 27.12 -0.29
CA GLU A 125 -8.41 27.92 0.08
C GLU A 125 -8.77 29.17 0.90
N GLU A 126 -9.92 29.79 0.63
CA GLU A 126 -10.39 30.97 1.37
C GLU A 126 -11.04 30.62 2.71
N LEU A 127 -11.82 29.53 2.77
CA LEU A 127 -12.67 29.22 3.93
C LEU A 127 -12.01 28.27 4.93
N SER A 128 -10.93 27.59 4.56
CA SER A 128 -10.34 26.53 5.38
C SER A 128 -8.82 26.63 5.51
N ASP A 129 -8.29 26.22 6.67
CA ASP A 129 -6.84 26.10 6.86
C ASP A 129 -6.34 24.78 6.28
N LEU A 130 -5.65 24.85 5.14
CA LEU A 130 -5.04 23.71 4.44
C LEU A 130 -4.06 22.90 5.28
N LYS A 131 -3.53 23.46 6.38
CA LYS A 131 -2.64 22.75 7.30
C LYS A 131 -3.38 21.75 8.20
N THR A 132 -4.70 21.92 8.34
CA THR A 132 -5.53 21.12 9.25
C THR A 132 -6.54 20.25 8.50
N LEU A 133 -6.70 20.47 7.20
CA LEU A 133 -7.62 19.68 6.40
C LEU A 133 -7.11 18.26 6.20
N SER A 134 -7.99 17.28 6.39
CA SER A 134 -7.66 15.90 6.08
C SER A 134 -7.94 15.58 4.61
N ILE A 135 -7.24 14.57 4.09
CA ILE A 135 -7.44 14.06 2.72
C ILE A 135 -8.88 13.57 2.54
N ASP A 136 -9.46 12.92 3.54
CA ASP A 136 -10.84 12.42 3.50
C ASP A 136 -11.87 13.55 3.35
N GLN A 137 -11.64 14.69 4.03
CA GLN A 137 -12.49 15.88 3.91
C GLN A 137 -12.43 16.48 2.51
N ILE A 138 -11.23 16.56 1.91
CA ILE A 138 -11.08 17.03 0.52
C ILE A 138 -11.81 16.08 -0.43
N LEU A 139 -11.59 14.77 -0.29
CA LEU A 139 -12.20 13.75 -1.16
C LEU A 139 -13.72 13.85 -1.14
N GLY A 140 -14.34 13.89 0.05
CA GLY A 140 -15.79 14.02 0.18
C GLY A 140 -16.33 15.32 -0.41
N THR A 141 -15.61 16.43 -0.17
CA THR A 141 -15.98 17.77 -0.66
C THR A 141 -15.92 17.86 -2.18
N LEU A 142 -14.86 17.34 -2.80
CA LEU A 142 -14.67 17.37 -4.25
C LEU A 142 -15.60 16.38 -4.96
N THR A 143 -15.82 15.19 -4.40
CA THR A 143 -16.76 14.19 -4.95
C THR A 143 -18.18 14.74 -4.97
N THR A 144 -18.61 15.41 -3.89
CA THR A 144 -19.93 16.05 -3.83
C THR A 144 -20.06 17.16 -4.90
N TYR A 145 -18.98 17.89 -5.16
CA TYR A 145 -18.96 18.95 -6.16
C TYR A 145 -18.97 18.38 -7.59
N GLU A 146 -18.22 17.32 -7.85
CA GLU A 146 -18.23 16.57 -9.12
C GLU A 146 -19.64 16.09 -9.48
N MET A 147 -20.39 15.54 -8.52
CA MET A 147 -21.78 15.12 -8.72
C MET A 147 -22.69 16.28 -9.17
N ARG A 148 -22.47 17.51 -8.66
CA ARG A 148 -23.25 18.69 -9.03
C ARG A 148 -22.94 19.16 -10.44
N ILE A 149 -21.65 19.29 -10.79
CA ILE A 149 -21.25 19.71 -12.14
C ILE A 149 -21.71 18.71 -13.20
N ASN A 150 -21.63 17.42 -12.91
CA ASN A 150 -22.07 16.38 -13.85
C ASN A 150 -23.60 16.41 -14.06
N LYS A 151 -24.38 16.77 -13.03
CA LYS A 151 -25.82 16.99 -13.16
C LYS A 151 -26.13 18.17 -14.09
N ASP A 152 -25.41 19.28 -13.95
CA ASP A 152 -25.60 20.46 -14.79
C ASP A 152 -25.22 20.20 -16.26
N LYS A 153 -24.16 19.41 -16.52
CA LYS A 153 -23.78 18.92 -17.86
C LYS A 153 -24.84 17.98 -18.45
N SER A 154 -25.52 17.19 -17.61
CA SER A 154 -26.64 16.34 -18.05
C SER A 154 -27.89 17.15 -18.36
N SER A 155 -28.18 18.21 -17.59
CA SER A 155 -29.31 19.11 -17.83
C SER A 155 -29.12 19.95 -19.10
N THR A 156 -27.89 20.35 -19.44
CA THR A 156 -27.60 20.99 -20.75
C THR A 156 -27.65 20.01 -21.93
N ARG A 157 -27.65 18.69 -21.68
CA ARG A 157 -27.79 17.62 -22.69
C ARG A 157 -29.20 17.02 -22.76
N GLU A 158 -30.19 17.57 -22.06
CA GLU A 158 -31.60 17.16 -22.12
C GLU A 158 -32.31 17.48 -23.47
N ALA A 159 -31.55 17.63 -24.55
CA ALA A 159 -32.05 17.46 -25.91
C ALA A 159 -31.84 16.04 -26.49
N SER A 160 -31.15 15.10 -25.82
CA SER A 160 -31.07 13.69 -26.31
C SER A 160 -30.70 12.64 -25.25
N PHE A 161 -31.74 12.10 -24.59
CA PHE A 161 -32.04 10.69 -24.31
C PHE A 161 -30.91 9.64 -24.06
N LYS A 162 -30.65 9.29 -22.78
CA LYS A 162 -30.89 7.98 -22.09
C LYS A 162 -30.10 7.93 -20.78
N VAL A 163 -30.82 7.71 -19.67
CA VAL A 163 -30.25 7.46 -18.34
C VAL A 163 -29.60 6.08 -18.35
N ASP A 164 -28.27 6.03 -18.32
CA ASP A 164 -27.54 4.78 -18.09
C ASP A 164 -27.45 4.50 -16.58
N LYS A 165 -28.11 3.43 -16.14
CA LYS A 165 -28.13 2.96 -14.75
C LYS A 165 -26.79 2.33 -14.28
N ASN A 166 -25.70 2.57 -15.01
CA ASN A 166 -24.41 1.91 -14.78
C ASN A 166 -23.55 2.57 -13.68
N ILE A 167 -23.78 3.83 -13.33
CA ILE A 167 -22.89 4.59 -12.43
C ILE A 167 -22.99 4.12 -10.97
N ASP A 168 -24.20 3.80 -10.49
CA ASP A 168 -24.40 3.24 -9.14
C ASP A 168 -23.68 1.88 -8.99
N SER A 169 -23.64 1.09 -10.06
CA SER A 169 -23.00 -0.23 -10.04
C SER A 169 -21.47 -0.18 -9.97
N GLU A 170 -20.84 0.88 -10.48
CA GLU A 170 -19.38 1.04 -10.43
C GLU A 170 -18.88 1.49 -9.05
N LEU A 171 -19.62 2.37 -8.37
CA LEU A 171 -19.31 2.80 -7.00
C LEU A 171 -19.42 1.64 -6.00
N ASP A 172 -20.50 0.86 -6.08
CA ASP A 172 -20.70 -0.35 -5.27
C ASP A 172 -19.61 -1.40 -5.51
N ASP A 173 -19.13 -1.56 -6.75
CA ASP A 173 -18.08 -2.53 -7.08
C ASP A 173 -16.67 -2.06 -6.66
N ILE A 174 -16.42 -0.74 -6.59
CA ILE A 174 -15.19 -0.15 -6.04
C ILE A 174 -15.15 -0.27 -4.52
N GLU A 175 -16.26 0.05 -3.83
CA GLU A 175 -16.37 -0.11 -2.37
C GLU A 175 -16.29 -1.58 -1.97
N ALA A 176 -16.92 -2.48 -2.75
CA ALA A 176 -16.76 -3.92 -2.59
C ALA A 176 -15.32 -4.40 -2.84
N LYS A 177 -14.57 -3.82 -3.81
CA LYS A 177 -13.14 -4.12 -4.02
C LYS A 177 -12.26 -3.62 -2.89
N PHE A 178 -12.61 -2.49 -2.27
CA PHE A 178 -11.93 -1.93 -1.09
C PHE A 178 -12.10 -2.85 0.13
N VAL A 179 -13.33 -3.30 0.41
CA VAL A 179 -13.64 -4.23 1.50
C VAL A 179 -13.07 -5.65 1.25
N ARG A 180 -13.03 -6.12 0.00
CA ARG A 180 -12.42 -7.41 -0.37
C ARG A 180 -10.89 -7.41 -0.18
N ARG A 181 -10.21 -6.27 -0.32
CA ARG A 181 -8.77 -6.14 -0.06
C ARG A 181 -8.43 -6.26 1.44
N LEU A 182 -9.32 -5.83 2.33
CA LEU A 182 -9.15 -5.93 3.79
C LEU A 182 -9.43 -7.33 4.36
N LYS A 183 -10.10 -8.22 3.61
CA LYS A 183 -10.45 -9.59 4.05
C LYS A 183 -9.59 -10.69 3.41
N LYS A 184 -8.43 -10.37 2.84
CA LYS A 184 -7.55 -11.38 2.21
C LYS A 184 -6.69 -12.11 3.24
N GLY A 185 -7.33 -13.03 3.95
CA GLY A 185 -6.72 -14.00 4.84
C GLY A 185 -7.62 -15.22 5.07
N SER A 186 -8.40 -15.64 4.07
CA SER A 186 -9.33 -16.78 4.18
C SER A 186 -9.10 -17.85 3.10
N GLY A 187 -7.85 -18.07 2.73
CA GLY A 187 -7.47 -19.25 1.95
C GLY A 187 -7.73 -20.52 2.77
N LYS A 188 -8.66 -21.37 2.32
CA LYS A 188 -8.81 -22.75 2.81
C LYS A 188 -7.58 -23.54 2.35
N TYR A 189 -6.56 -23.55 3.20
CA TYR A 189 -5.38 -24.39 3.01
C TYR A 189 -5.81 -25.87 3.03
N GLN A 190 -5.59 -26.59 1.94
CA GLN A 190 -5.90 -28.02 1.80
C GLN A 190 -4.70 -28.94 2.07
N GLY A 191 -3.64 -28.43 2.70
CA GLY A 191 -2.51 -29.23 3.19
C GLY A 191 -2.53 -29.43 4.70
N LYS A 192 -1.57 -30.20 5.25
CA LYS A 192 -1.31 -30.23 6.70
C LYS A 192 -0.57 -28.96 7.10
N LEU A 193 -1.22 -28.09 7.88
CA LEU A 193 -0.65 -26.82 8.34
C LEU A 193 0.70 -27.06 9.07
N PRO A 194 1.78 -26.34 8.72
CA PRO A 194 3.14 -26.67 9.17
C PRO A 194 3.45 -26.22 10.60
N PHE A 195 2.48 -25.67 11.33
CA PHE A 195 2.64 -25.26 12.73
C PHE A 195 2.00 -26.26 13.70
N LYS A 196 2.62 -26.41 14.88
CA LYS A 196 2.10 -27.25 15.98
C LYS A 196 0.92 -26.55 16.64
N CYS A 197 -0.19 -27.27 16.83
CA CYS A 197 -1.33 -26.78 17.59
C CYS A 197 -0.93 -26.47 19.04
N PHE A 198 -1.22 -25.26 19.53
CA PHE A 198 -0.85 -24.82 20.88
C PHE A 198 -1.52 -25.61 22.01
N ASN A 199 -2.63 -26.31 21.73
CA ASN A 199 -3.39 -27.07 22.74
C ASN A 199 -2.97 -28.55 22.83
N TYR A 200 -2.46 -29.13 21.74
CA TYR A 200 -2.18 -30.59 21.65
C TYR A 200 -0.81 -30.94 21.04
N GLY A 201 -0.04 -29.95 20.54
CA GLY A 201 1.34 -30.11 20.08
C GLY A 201 1.52 -30.83 18.73
N LYS A 202 0.46 -31.34 18.09
CA LYS A 202 0.54 -31.95 16.75
C LYS A 202 0.36 -30.91 15.64
N ILE A 203 1.12 -31.10 14.56
CA ILE A 203 1.04 -30.27 13.34
C ILE A 203 -0.25 -30.60 12.56
N GLY A 204 -0.79 -29.60 11.85
CA GLY A 204 -1.83 -29.85 10.85
C GLY A 204 -3.20 -29.22 11.07
N HIS A 205 -3.44 -28.48 12.17
CA HIS A 205 -4.73 -27.83 12.43
C HIS A 205 -4.59 -26.57 13.30
N PHE A 206 -5.53 -25.63 13.17
CA PHE A 206 -5.64 -24.47 14.06
C PHE A 206 -6.19 -24.85 15.44
N ALA A 207 -5.78 -24.17 16.50
CA ALA A 207 -6.22 -24.44 17.88
C ALA A 207 -7.77 -24.38 18.04
N SER A 208 -8.42 -23.49 17.28
CA SER A 208 -9.88 -23.35 17.21
C SER A 208 -10.61 -24.56 16.61
N LYS A 209 -9.89 -25.48 15.95
CA LYS A 209 -10.42 -26.71 15.35
C LYS A 209 -9.67 -27.96 15.86
N CYS A 210 -9.11 -27.88 17.06
CA CYS A 210 -8.42 -29.00 17.68
C CYS A 210 -9.40 -30.13 18.03
N PRO A 211 -9.19 -31.38 17.59
CA PRO A 211 -10.07 -32.50 17.92
C PRO A 211 -10.08 -32.85 19.43
N HIS A 212 -9.13 -32.32 20.19
CA HIS A 212 -8.97 -32.55 21.63
C HIS A 212 -9.15 -31.26 22.45
N GLN A 213 -10.09 -30.39 22.06
CA GLN A 213 -10.44 -29.23 22.89
C GLN A 213 -10.79 -29.68 24.31
N LYS A 214 -10.06 -29.19 25.31
CA LYS A 214 -10.52 -29.23 26.70
C LYS A 214 -11.77 -28.36 26.77
N LYS A 215 -12.91 -28.98 27.09
CA LYS A 215 -14.12 -28.27 27.47
C LYS A 215 -13.94 -27.81 28.90
N ASP A 216 -13.87 -26.50 29.09
CA ASP A 216 -14.32 -25.87 30.34
C ASP A 216 -15.74 -25.34 30.08
#